data_AF-A0A4Q0SG65-F1
#
_entry.id   AF-A0A4Q0SG65-F1
#
_cell.length_a   1.000
_cell.length_b   1.000
_cell.length_c   1.000
_cell.angle_alpha   90.00
_cell.angle_beta   90.00
_cell.angle_gamma   90.00
#
_symmetry.space_group_name_H-M   'P 1'
#
loop_
_entity.id
_entity.type
_entity.pdbx_description
1 polymer ?
#
loop_
_entity_poly.entity_id
_entity_poly.type
_entity_poly.pdbx_seq_one_letter_code
_entity_poly.pdbx_strand_id
1 'polypeptide(L)'
;MEVIVPDKRRRHLLGTALMTVAAPAILAKRALADNKGIGEKLKEAVTGKRDEEVTPPEDLMREHGVLERVLLLYEAAMRKLSSNEDFDPALITQSAEIIRDFINNYHEKSEEQHVFPRFKKAGKMTDLVDILLRQHEAGRKVTQSILTLAPKSRTGADDRKQLVDSMQSFITMYRPHAAREDTDLFPKLKDVVSSSEYDAMAEEFEKKEHEMFGEDGFEKIAARVARLEQQMGIDDLNQFTPR
;
A
#
# COMPACT_ATOMS: atom_id res chain seq x y z
N MET A 1 -61.30 -35.78 0.05
CA MET A 1 -62.77 -35.62 0.07
C MET A 1 -62.99 -34.15 0.38
N GLU A 2 -63.15 -33.32 -0.66
CA GLU A 2 -64.45 -32.99 -1.29
C GLU A 2 -65.26 -31.97 -0.47
N VAL A 3 -65.92 -30.96 -1.05
CA VAL A 3 -65.79 -30.24 -2.34
C VAL A 3 -66.67 -28.95 -2.20
N ILE A 4 -67.03 -28.28 -3.31
CA ILE A 4 -68.12 -27.27 -3.46
C ILE A 4 -67.70 -25.78 -3.40
N VAL A 5 -67.48 -25.23 -4.61
CA VAL A 5 -67.73 -23.83 -5.01
C VAL A 5 -69.19 -23.74 -5.53
N PRO A 6 -69.88 -22.57 -5.52
CA PRO A 6 -69.98 -21.69 -6.72
C PRO A 6 -70.16 -20.17 -6.31
N ASP A 7 -70.60 -19.17 -7.10
CA ASP A 7 -71.12 -19.07 -8.48
C ASP A 7 -70.93 -17.66 -9.15
N LYS A 8 -71.13 -17.62 -10.48
CA LYS A 8 -71.60 -16.55 -11.43
C LYS A 8 -71.84 -15.10 -10.94
N ARG A 9 -71.59 -14.06 -11.77
CA ARG A 9 -72.31 -13.69 -13.04
C ARG A 9 -71.44 -12.70 -13.87
N ARG A 10 -71.19 -12.82 -15.20
CA ARG A 10 -72.01 -12.90 -16.45
C ARG A 10 -72.12 -11.57 -17.24
N ARG A 11 -71.55 -11.53 -18.46
CA ARG A 11 -72.06 -10.99 -19.77
C ARG A 11 -70.87 -10.91 -20.77
N HIS A 12 -70.83 -11.65 -21.89
CA HIS A 12 -71.55 -11.49 -23.18
C HIS A 12 -71.24 -10.16 -23.90
N LEU A 13 -70.98 -10.04 -25.22
CA LEU A 13 -70.59 -10.96 -26.32
C LEU A 13 -70.31 -10.06 -27.58
N LEU A 14 -69.99 -10.65 -28.75
CA LEU A 14 -69.70 -10.01 -30.07
C LEU A 14 -68.32 -9.34 -30.19
N GLY A 15 -67.54 -9.46 -31.28
CA GLY A 15 -67.65 -10.36 -32.43
C GLY A 15 -67.40 -9.67 -33.79
N THR A 16 -66.40 -10.13 -34.55
CA THR A 16 -66.35 -10.24 -36.03
C THR A 16 -64.98 -10.79 -36.45
N ALA A 17 -64.90 -11.42 -37.62
CA ALA A 17 -63.67 -11.96 -38.20
C ALA A 17 -63.56 -11.51 -39.66
N LEU A 18 -62.34 -11.33 -40.20
CA LEU A 18 -62.01 -11.47 -41.63
C LEU A 18 -60.49 -11.36 -41.92
N MET A 19 -59.87 -12.53 -42.14
CA MET A 19 -59.01 -12.88 -43.28
C MET A 19 -57.82 -11.98 -43.76
N THR A 20 -56.62 -12.60 -43.71
CA THR A 20 -55.67 -12.89 -44.83
C THR A 20 -54.27 -12.25 -44.93
N VAL A 21 -53.38 -13.10 -45.49
CA VAL A 21 -52.02 -12.90 -46.05
C VAL A 21 -50.84 -12.93 -45.06
N ALA A 22 -49.74 -13.55 -45.49
CA ALA A 22 -48.68 -14.11 -44.64
C ALA A 22 -47.29 -13.49 -44.88
N ALA A 23 -46.43 -13.54 -43.84
CA ALA A 23 -44.97 -13.57 -43.95
C ALA A 23 -44.35 -14.14 -42.66
N PRO A 24 -43.24 -14.91 -42.70
CA PRO A 24 -42.58 -15.40 -41.49
C PRO A 24 -41.65 -14.33 -40.91
N ALA A 25 -42.07 -13.64 -39.86
CA ALA A 25 -41.21 -12.74 -39.10
C ALA A 25 -40.48 -13.51 -37.98
N ILE A 26 -39.17 -13.72 -38.14
CA ILE A 26 -38.31 -14.27 -37.09
C ILE A 26 -38.25 -13.24 -35.95
N LEU A 27 -38.95 -13.52 -34.85
CA LEU A 27 -38.87 -12.67 -33.65
C LEU A 27 -37.58 -12.97 -32.89
N ALA A 28 -36.48 -12.32 -33.30
CA ALA A 28 -35.25 -12.32 -32.53
C ALA A 28 -35.52 -11.68 -31.16
N LYS A 29 -35.47 -12.50 -30.09
CA LYS A 29 -35.48 -12.00 -28.71
C LYS A 29 -34.21 -11.16 -28.49
N ARG A 30 -34.33 -9.84 -28.65
CA ARG A 30 -33.25 -8.91 -28.31
C ARG A 30 -33.08 -8.94 -26.79
N ALA A 31 -31.98 -9.52 -26.34
CA ALA A 31 -31.67 -9.61 -24.92
C ALA A 31 -31.51 -8.20 -24.33
N LEU A 32 -32.33 -7.86 -23.35
CA LEU A 32 -32.09 -6.75 -22.44
C LEU A 32 -31.20 -7.27 -21.32
N ALA A 33 -29.89 -7.25 -21.57
CA ALA A 33 -28.84 -7.47 -20.58
C ALA A 33 -27.74 -6.42 -20.81
N ASP A 34 -27.01 -6.08 -19.74
CA ASP A 34 -25.82 -5.22 -19.73
C ASP A 34 -25.99 -3.75 -20.17
N ASN A 35 -27.00 -3.07 -19.61
CA ASN A 35 -27.01 -1.60 -19.54
C ASN A 35 -26.46 -1.03 -18.21
N LYS A 36 -25.97 -1.90 -17.30
CA LYS A 36 -25.46 -1.48 -15.98
C LYS A 36 -23.99 -1.02 -16.05
N GLY A 37 -23.10 -1.85 -16.60
CA GLY A 37 -21.68 -1.51 -16.75
C GLY A 37 -21.39 -0.36 -17.73
N ILE A 38 -22.25 -0.13 -18.73
CA ILE A 38 -22.16 1.05 -19.60
C ILE A 38 -22.51 2.33 -18.81
N GLY A 39 -23.49 2.26 -17.90
CA GLY A 39 -23.89 3.38 -17.05
C GLY A 39 -22.85 3.75 -15.98
N GLU A 40 -22.04 2.80 -15.50
CA GLU A 40 -20.93 3.05 -14.58
C GLU A 40 -19.73 3.66 -15.34
N LYS A 41 -19.31 3.08 -16.47
CA LYS A 41 -18.23 3.66 -17.30
C LYS A 41 -18.56 5.06 -17.84
N LEU A 42 -19.82 5.32 -18.18
CA LEU A 42 -20.26 6.68 -18.54
C LEU A 42 -20.34 7.63 -17.35
N LYS A 43 -20.52 7.13 -16.12
CA LYS A 43 -20.45 7.97 -14.92
C LYS A 43 -19.02 8.36 -14.60
N GLU A 44 -18.07 7.42 -14.57
CA GLU A 44 -16.64 7.71 -14.39
C GLU A 44 -16.15 8.77 -15.38
N ALA A 45 -16.49 8.59 -16.67
CA ALA A 45 -16.12 9.52 -17.74
C ALA A 45 -16.80 10.90 -17.67
N VAL A 46 -17.88 11.07 -16.88
CA VAL A 46 -18.66 12.32 -16.78
C VAL A 46 -18.49 13.02 -15.42
N THR A 47 -18.24 12.28 -14.34
CA THR A 47 -18.02 12.85 -13.01
C THR A 47 -16.56 13.20 -12.75
N GLY A 48 -15.61 12.59 -13.48
CA GLY A 48 -14.18 12.73 -13.21
C GLY A 48 -13.73 12.10 -11.89
N LYS A 49 -14.67 11.52 -11.13
CA LYS A 49 -14.36 10.67 -9.98
C LYS A 49 -14.10 9.25 -10.48
N ARG A 50 -12.82 8.98 -10.74
CA ARG A 50 -12.22 7.75 -10.21
C ARG A 50 -12.43 7.81 -8.68
N ASP A 51 -12.68 6.69 -8.01
CA ASP A 51 -12.46 6.66 -6.56
C ASP A 51 -11.02 7.12 -6.30
N GLU A 52 -10.75 7.86 -5.21
CA GLU A 52 -9.50 8.63 -5.05
C GLU A 52 -8.27 7.70 -5.04
N GLU A 53 -7.73 7.53 -6.24
CA GLU A 53 -6.62 6.64 -6.59
C GLU A 53 -5.34 7.16 -5.93
N VAL A 54 -4.77 6.35 -5.04
CA VAL A 54 -3.61 6.71 -4.22
C VAL A 54 -2.50 7.17 -5.16
N THR A 55 -2.11 8.44 -5.02
CA THR A 55 -1.15 9.00 -6.00
C THR A 55 0.26 8.49 -5.74
N PRO A 56 1.17 8.40 -6.74
CA PRO A 56 2.50 7.82 -6.53
C PRO A 56 3.31 8.45 -5.37
N PRO A 57 3.27 9.78 -5.13
CA PRO A 57 3.82 10.38 -3.91
C PRO A 57 3.14 9.93 -2.62
N GLU A 58 1.81 9.82 -2.62
CA GLU A 58 1.04 9.42 -1.44
C GLU A 58 1.34 7.97 -1.05
N ASP A 59 1.51 7.09 -2.03
CA ASP A 59 1.87 5.68 -1.85
C ASP A 59 3.24 5.56 -1.16
N LEU A 60 4.27 6.19 -1.73
CA LEU A 60 5.61 6.26 -1.14
C LEU A 60 5.61 6.90 0.27
N MET A 61 4.80 7.93 0.51
CA MET A 61 4.66 8.56 1.83
C MET A 61 3.94 7.67 2.85
N ARG A 62 2.96 6.86 2.41
CA ARG A 62 2.33 5.83 3.26
C ARG A 62 3.35 4.77 3.66
N GLU A 63 4.21 4.36 2.73
CA GLU A 63 5.32 3.42 2.97
C GLU A 63 6.35 3.98 3.96
N HIS A 64 6.66 5.28 3.91
CA HIS A 64 7.42 5.98 4.96
C HIS A 64 6.73 5.95 6.33
N GLY A 65 5.40 5.96 6.39
CA GLY A 65 4.64 5.71 7.62
C GLY A 65 4.89 4.33 8.24
N VAL A 66 5.18 3.30 7.42
CA VAL A 66 5.59 1.96 7.88
C VAL A 66 7.03 2.00 8.40
N LEU A 67 7.94 2.69 7.70
CA LEU A 67 9.34 2.88 8.12
C LEU A 67 9.43 3.54 9.51
N GLU A 68 8.77 4.69 9.72
CA GLU A 68 8.82 5.41 11.01
C GLU A 68 8.31 4.55 12.18
N ARG A 69 7.26 3.74 11.96
CA ARG A 69 6.77 2.80 12.98
C ARG A 69 7.79 1.70 13.31
N VAL A 70 8.57 1.26 12.34
CA VAL A 70 9.72 0.36 12.61
C VAL A 70 10.86 1.08 13.33
N LEU A 71 11.07 2.38 13.10
CA LEU A 71 12.03 3.15 13.91
C LEU A 71 11.60 3.22 15.38
N LEU A 72 10.31 3.35 15.69
CA LEU A 72 9.79 3.29 17.06
C LEU A 72 10.07 1.92 17.74
N LEU A 73 9.98 0.82 16.99
CA LEU A 73 10.33 -0.53 17.46
C LEU A 73 11.82 -0.64 17.81
N TYR A 74 12.71 -0.08 16.98
CA TYR A 74 14.14 -0.02 17.27
C TYR A 74 14.44 0.85 18.49
N GLU A 75 13.83 2.03 18.63
CA GLU A 75 14.00 2.87 19.82
C GLU A 75 13.49 2.20 21.10
N ALA A 76 12.37 1.48 21.03
CA ALA A 76 11.85 0.69 22.15
C ALA A 76 12.82 -0.43 22.55
N ALA A 77 13.32 -1.19 21.57
CA ALA A 77 14.34 -2.21 21.81
C ALA A 77 15.62 -1.63 22.42
N MET A 78 16.11 -0.49 21.93
CA MET A 78 17.28 0.20 22.48
C MET A 78 17.05 0.63 23.94
N ARG A 79 15.87 1.17 24.27
CA ARG A 79 15.50 1.50 25.66
C ARG A 79 15.53 0.26 26.55
N LYS A 80 14.86 -0.83 26.16
CA LYS A 80 14.83 -2.09 26.92
C LYS A 80 16.22 -2.70 27.12
N LEU A 81 17.05 -2.71 26.07
CA LEU A 81 18.45 -3.15 26.16
C LEU A 81 19.27 -2.29 27.14
N SER A 82 19.04 -0.97 27.19
CA SER A 82 19.74 -0.05 28.10
C SER A 82 19.30 -0.19 29.57
N SER A 83 18.04 -0.56 29.83
CA SER A 83 17.51 -0.80 31.18
C SER A 83 17.72 -2.22 31.69
N ASN A 84 18.27 -3.13 30.86
CA ASN A 84 18.31 -4.58 31.08
C ASN A 84 16.90 -5.20 31.27
N GLU A 85 15.88 -4.64 30.63
CA GLU A 85 14.55 -5.23 30.53
C GLU A 85 14.58 -6.36 29.48
N ASP A 86 14.08 -7.55 29.84
CA ASP A 86 14.01 -8.67 28.89
C ASP A 86 12.83 -8.53 27.93
N PHE A 87 13.06 -8.87 26.66
CA PHE A 87 12.08 -8.95 25.59
C PHE A 87 12.59 -9.95 24.55
N ASP A 88 11.73 -10.39 23.64
CA ASP A 88 12.14 -11.33 22.58
C ASP A 88 12.97 -10.64 21.49
N PRO A 89 14.26 -10.99 21.27
CA PRO A 89 15.07 -10.42 20.18
C PRO A 89 14.51 -10.72 18.79
N ALA A 90 13.64 -11.73 18.64
CA ALA A 90 12.96 -12.01 17.39
C ALA A 90 12.06 -10.85 16.91
N LEU A 91 11.65 -9.94 17.79
CA LEU A 91 10.95 -8.71 17.41
C LEU A 91 11.84 -7.79 16.58
N ILE A 92 13.13 -7.67 16.91
CA ILE A 92 14.10 -6.88 16.12
C ILE A 92 14.36 -7.57 14.78
N THR A 93 14.54 -8.89 14.77
CA THR A 93 14.74 -9.66 13.52
C THR A 93 13.56 -9.46 12.57
N GLN A 94 12.31 -9.63 13.04
CA GLN A 94 11.11 -9.44 12.22
C GLN A 94 10.93 -7.98 11.76
N SER A 95 11.33 -7.01 12.59
CA SER A 95 11.34 -5.59 12.20
C SER A 95 12.34 -5.33 11.06
N ALA A 96 13.54 -5.90 11.15
CA ALA A 96 14.58 -5.77 10.12
C ALA A 96 14.26 -6.54 8.83
N GLU A 97 13.46 -7.61 8.90
CA GLU A 97 12.90 -8.26 7.72
C GLU A 97 11.90 -7.35 6.98
N ILE A 98 11.03 -6.62 7.70
CA ILE A 98 10.13 -5.63 7.09
C ILE A 98 10.94 -4.53 6.40
N ILE A 99 11.97 -4.00 7.07
CA ILE A 99 12.90 -3.04 6.43
C ILE A 99 13.52 -3.65 5.17
N ARG A 100 14.07 -4.86 5.23
CA ARG A 100 14.73 -5.50 4.08
C ARG A 100 13.77 -5.68 2.90
N ASP A 101 12.59 -6.23 3.16
CA ASP A 101 11.70 -6.72 2.10
C ASP A 101 10.77 -5.64 1.58
N PHE A 102 10.21 -4.80 2.46
CA PHE A 102 9.25 -3.75 2.09
C PHE A 102 9.94 -2.40 1.80
N ILE A 103 10.87 -1.97 2.66
CA ILE A 103 11.56 -0.69 2.44
C ILE A 103 12.69 -0.84 1.40
N ASN A 104 13.71 -1.66 1.68
CA ASN A 104 14.91 -1.70 0.85
C ASN A 104 14.75 -2.39 -0.52
N ASN A 105 13.90 -3.43 -0.61
CA ASN A 105 13.74 -4.24 -1.81
C ASN A 105 12.50 -3.87 -2.64
N TYR A 106 11.54 -3.14 -2.08
CA TYR A 106 10.32 -2.72 -2.76
C TYR A 106 10.28 -1.18 -2.92
N HIS A 107 10.03 -0.41 -1.85
CA HIS A 107 9.94 1.05 -1.84
C HIS A 107 11.17 1.73 -2.49
N GLU A 108 12.36 1.57 -1.89
CA GLU A 108 13.60 2.16 -2.39
C GLU A 108 13.91 1.73 -3.83
N LYS A 109 13.48 0.53 -4.22
CA LYS A 109 13.63 0.05 -5.61
C LYS A 109 12.67 0.75 -6.55
N SER A 110 11.44 1.02 -6.13
CA SER A 110 10.48 1.81 -6.91
C SER A 110 11.01 3.22 -7.14
N GLU A 111 11.65 3.83 -6.14
CA GLU A 111 12.30 5.13 -6.30
C GLU A 111 13.54 5.08 -7.21
N GLU A 112 14.46 4.14 -6.96
CA GLU A 112 15.69 3.94 -7.76
C GLU A 112 15.39 3.69 -9.24
N GLN A 113 14.31 2.96 -9.53
CA GLN A 113 13.94 2.53 -10.89
C GLN A 113 13.02 3.54 -11.59
N HIS A 114 12.09 4.17 -10.86
CA HIS A 114 11.04 5.01 -11.45
C HIS A 114 11.20 6.49 -11.09
N VAL A 115 11.34 6.86 -9.81
CA VAL A 115 11.35 8.27 -9.37
C VAL A 115 12.67 8.98 -9.72
N PHE A 116 13.79 8.49 -9.19
CA PHE A 116 15.10 9.15 -9.27
C PHE A 116 15.61 9.38 -10.72
N PRO A 117 15.42 8.45 -11.68
CA PRO A 117 15.82 8.69 -13.07
C PRO A 117 15.11 9.87 -13.73
N ARG A 118 13.87 10.19 -13.33
CA ARG A 118 13.10 11.32 -13.88
C ARG A 118 13.70 12.66 -13.44
N PHE A 119 14.07 12.80 -12.16
CA PHE A 119 14.82 13.95 -11.64
C PHE A 119 16.18 14.13 -12.32
N LYS A 120 16.96 13.04 -12.46
CA LYS A 120 18.24 13.05 -13.17
C LYS A 120 18.09 13.49 -14.64
N LYS A 121 17.12 12.93 -15.37
CA LYS A 121 16.80 13.29 -16.77
C LYS A 121 16.40 14.75 -16.92
N ALA A 122 15.67 15.30 -15.94
CA ALA A 122 15.26 16.71 -15.92
C ALA A 122 16.36 17.68 -15.45
N GLY A 123 17.52 17.18 -14.98
CA GLY A 123 18.58 18.01 -14.41
C GLY A 123 18.19 18.75 -13.12
N LYS A 124 17.20 18.25 -12.38
CA LYS A 124 16.71 18.85 -11.12
C LYS A 124 17.10 17.98 -9.93
N MET A 125 17.46 18.62 -8.82
CA MET A 125 17.71 17.98 -7.52
C MET A 125 18.75 16.83 -7.58
N THR A 126 19.67 16.89 -8.54
CA THR A 126 20.62 15.82 -8.86
C THR A 126 21.47 15.40 -7.67
N ASP A 127 21.90 16.38 -6.87
CA ASP A 127 22.80 16.19 -5.74
C ASP A 127 22.09 15.55 -4.56
N LEU A 128 20.80 15.88 -4.36
CA LEU A 128 19.94 15.20 -3.39
C LEU A 128 19.78 13.73 -3.80
N VAL A 129 19.41 13.46 -5.06
CA VAL A 129 19.27 12.08 -5.57
C VAL A 129 20.57 11.26 -5.39
N ASP A 130 21.75 11.86 -5.58
CA ASP A 130 23.03 11.18 -5.31
C ASP A 130 23.32 10.95 -3.82
N ILE A 131 22.70 11.71 -2.92
CA ILE A 131 22.73 11.44 -1.47
C ILE A 131 21.78 10.28 -1.14
N LEU A 132 20.53 10.34 -1.61
CA LEU A 132 19.50 9.33 -1.34
C LEU A 132 19.94 7.94 -1.84
N LEU A 133 20.43 7.84 -3.08
CA LEU A 133 21.00 6.59 -3.63
C LEU A 133 22.11 5.96 -2.77
N ARG A 134 23.00 6.78 -2.20
CA ARG A 134 24.06 6.31 -1.28
C ARG A 134 23.51 5.94 0.09
N GLN A 135 22.45 6.60 0.55
CA GLN A 135 21.76 6.27 1.79
C GLN A 135 21.02 4.93 1.65
N HIS A 136 20.36 4.63 0.52
CA HIS A 136 19.75 3.31 0.28
C HIS A 136 20.81 2.19 0.35
N GLU A 137 21.99 2.39 -0.27
CA GLU A 137 23.07 1.40 -0.21
C GLU A 137 23.66 1.24 1.21
N ALA A 138 23.76 2.33 1.97
CA ALA A 138 24.19 2.28 3.37
C ALA A 138 23.13 1.60 4.26
N GLY A 139 21.85 1.92 4.06
CA GLY A 139 20.71 1.36 4.77
C GLY A 139 20.65 -0.15 4.63
N ARG A 140 20.71 -0.67 3.40
CA ARG A 140 20.81 -2.12 3.12
C ARG A 140 21.93 -2.82 3.90
N LYS A 141 23.10 -2.19 4.03
CA LYS A 141 24.23 -2.73 4.82
C LYS A 141 23.92 -2.75 6.31
N VAL A 142 23.33 -1.68 6.85
CA VAL A 142 22.93 -1.59 8.26
C VAL A 142 21.80 -2.58 8.59
N THR A 143 20.79 -2.72 7.72
CA THR A 143 19.74 -3.76 7.82
C THR A 143 20.34 -5.16 7.94
N GLN A 144 21.32 -5.48 7.09
CA GLN A 144 22.00 -6.78 7.13
C GLN A 144 22.81 -6.98 8.43
N SER A 145 23.43 -5.93 8.97
CA SER A 145 24.06 -6.00 10.30
C SER A 145 23.04 -6.27 11.41
N ILE A 146 21.90 -5.56 11.43
CA ILE A 146 20.82 -5.76 12.41
C ILE A 146 20.32 -7.21 12.36
N LEU A 147 20.00 -7.74 11.17
CA LEU A 147 19.60 -9.15 10.97
C LEU A 147 20.64 -10.17 11.48
N THR A 148 21.93 -9.83 11.39
CA THR A 148 23.04 -10.72 11.80
C THR A 148 23.27 -10.72 13.32
N LEU A 149 22.95 -9.61 13.99
CA LEU A 149 23.25 -9.35 15.39
C LEU A 149 22.05 -9.60 16.32
N ALA A 150 20.82 -9.31 15.85
CA ALA A 150 19.60 -9.44 16.64
C ALA A 150 19.43 -10.84 17.31
N PRO A 151 19.61 -11.98 16.60
CA PRO A 151 19.47 -13.30 17.21
C PRO A 151 20.50 -13.64 18.31
N LYS A 152 21.63 -12.91 18.36
CA LYS A 152 22.76 -13.17 19.27
C LYS A 152 22.78 -12.23 20.48
N SER A 153 22.10 -11.08 20.38
CA SER A 153 22.12 -9.98 21.34
C SER A 153 21.82 -10.36 22.80
N ARG A 154 21.01 -11.40 23.04
CA ARG A 154 20.70 -11.89 24.39
C ARG A 154 21.92 -12.49 25.10
N THR A 155 22.80 -13.19 24.37
CA THR A 155 23.97 -13.90 24.93
C THR A 155 25.31 -13.20 24.64
N GLY A 156 25.47 -12.54 23.50
CA GLY A 156 26.68 -11.80 23.13
C GLY A 156 26.62 -10.34 23.57
N ALA A 157 27.46 -9.93 24.53
CA ALA A 157 27.53 -8.53 24.98
C ALA A 157 28.04 -7.59 23.87
N ASP A 158 29.07 -8.00 23.13
CA ASP A 158 29.60 -7.23 22.00
C ASP A 158 28.64 -7.21 20.80
N ASP A 159 27.90 -8.31 20.55
CA ASP A 159 26.84 -8.36 19.53
C ASP A 159 25.71 -7.39 19.89
N ARG A 160 25.31 -7.35 21.17
CA ARG A 160 24.28 -6.44 21.69
C ARG A 160 24.68 -4.97 21.52
N LYS A 161 25.94 -4.64 21.81
CA LYS A 161 26.46 -3.28 21.62
C LYS A 161 26.41 -2.88 20.14
N GLN A 162 26.97 -3.72 19.26
CA GLN A 162 26.95 -3.47 17.81
C GLN A 162 25.53 -3.38 17.24
N LEU A 163 24.57 -4.12 17.80
CA LEU A 163 23.17 -4.04 17.43
C LEU A 163 22.56 -2.67 17.78
N VAL A 164 22.81 -2.17 18.99
CA VAL A 164 22.37 -0.84 19.42
C VAL A 164 23.01 0.25 18.55
N ASP A 165 24.31 0.16 18.28
CA ASP A 165 25.04 1.08 17.40
C ASP A 165 24.46 1.06 15.96
N SER A 166 24.07 -0.13 15.47
CA SER A 166 23.46 -0.30 14.14
C SER A 166 22.04 0.29 14.08
N MET A 167 21.19 0.02 15.06
CA MET A 167 19.83 0.60 15.15
C MET A 167 19.88 2.12 15.27
N GLN A 168 20.77 2.67 16.11
CA GLN A 168 20.97 4.12 16.22
C GLN A 168 21.41 4.73 14.89
N SER A 169 22.37 4.09 14.20
CA SER A 169 22.85 4.56 12.89
C SER A 169 21.75 4.56 11.84
N PHE A 170 20.91 3.52 11.83
CA PHE A 170 19.75 3.40 10.94
C PHE A 170 18.75 4.55 11.18
N ILE A 171 18.31 4.75 12.43
CA ILE A 171 17.37 5.83 12.82
C ILE A 171 17.94 7.21 12.46
N THR A 172 19.23 7.44 12.72
CA THR A 172 19.91 8.72 12.48
C THR A 172 19.97 9.06 10.99
N MET A 173 20.03 8.04 10.12
CA MET A 173 20.04 8.23 8.67
C MET A 173 18.63 8.34 8.08
N TYR A 174 17.71 7.44 8.44
CA TYR A 174 16.42 7.34 7.75
C TYR A 174 15.44 8.47 8.08
N ARG A 175 15.43 9.00 9.30
CA ARG A 175 14.57 10.15 9.65
C ARG A 175 14.80 11.39 8.77
N PRO A 176 16.03 11.91 8.61
CA PRO A 176 16.28 13.03 7.70
C PRO A 176 16.26 12.64 6.22
N HIS A 177 16.28 11.35 5.87
CA HIS A 177 16.17 10.85 4.50
C HIS A 177 14.71 10.92 4.03
N ALA A 178 13.82 10.16 4.68
CA ALA A 178 12.39 10.16 4.38
C ALA A 178 11.77 11.57 4.48
N ALA A 179 12.15 12.36 5.50
CA ALA A 179 11.68 13.73 5.62
C ALA A 179 12.08 14.64 4.43
N ARG A 180 13.19 14.37 3.74
CA ARG A 180 13.62 15.12 2.54
C ARG A 180 12.92 14.63 1.28
N GLU A 181 12.65 13.34 1.18
CA GLU A 181 11.81 12.79 0.12
C GLU A 181 10.38 13.37 0.22
N ASP A 182 9.74 13.26 1.38
CA ASP A 182 8.38 13.72 1.64
C ASP A 182 8.18 15.23 1.42
N THR A 183 9.14 16.06 1.84
CA THR A 183 8.97 17.52 1.86
C THR A 183 9.63 18.27 0.71
N ASP A 184 10.74 17.76 0.16
CA ASP A 184 11.48 18.43 -0.91
C ASP A 184 11.35 17.71 -2.26
N LEU A 185 11.46 16.37 -2.30
CA LEU A 185 11.54 15.60 -3.57
C LEU A 185 10.16 15.23 -4.14
N PHE A 186 9.34 14.46 -3.42
CA PHE A 186 8.06 13.95 -3.92
C PHE A 186 7.08 15.06 -4.34
N PRO A 187 6.96 16.20 -3.62
CA PRO A 187 6.13 17.34 -4.07
C PRO A 187 6.58 17.93 -5.41
N LYS A 188 7.81 17.62 -5.85
CA LYS A 188 8.41 18.05 -7.12
C LYS A 188 8.34 17.02 -8.24
N LEU A 189 7.75 15.84 -8.02
CA LEU A 189 7.61 14.82 -9.06
C LEU A 189 6.83 15.34 -10.27
N LYS A 190 5.71 16.07 -10.06
CA LYS A 190 4.91 16.68 -11.15
C LYS A 190 5.65 17.78 -11.92
N ASP A 191 6.74 18.33 -11.39
CA ASP A 191 7.59 19.30 -12.08
C ASP A 191 8.61 18.60 -13.03
N VAL A 192 8.68 17.27 -13.07
CA VAL A 192 9.64 16.48 -13.88
C VAL A 192 9.00 15.34 -14.70
N VAL A 193 7.68 15.19 -14.69
CA VAL A 193 6.94 14.19 -15.50
C VAL A 193 5.75 14.81 -16.23
N SER A 194 5.32 14.18 -17.33
CA SER A 194 4.00 14.42 -17.92
C SER A 194 2.89 13.75 -17.10
N SER A 195 1.63 14.20 -17.26
CA SER A 195 0.48 13.56 -16.59
C SER A 195 0.34 12.08 -16.92
N SER A 196 0.61 11.67 -18.17
CA SER A 196 0.60 10.25 -18.56
C SER A 196 1.74 9.43 -17.93
N GLU A 197 2.91 10.03 -17.73
CA GLU A 197 4.01 9.37 -16.99
C GLU A 197 3.74 9.31 -15.48
N TYR A 198 2.89 10.21 -14.94
CA TYR A 198 2.46 10.22 -13.54
C TYR A 198 1.40 9.17 -13.25
N ASP A 199 0.34 9.10 -14.08
CA ASP A 199 -0.71 8.07 -13.97
C ASP A 199 -0.10 6.66 -14.14
N ALA A 200 0.78 6.47 -15.14
CA ALA A 200 1.45 5.18 -15.35
C ALA A 200 2.37 4.75 -14.19
N MET A 201 2.89 5.68 -13.38
CA MET A 201 3.67 5.31 -12.18
C MET A 201 2.79 4.69 -11.10
N ALA A 202 1.52 5.10 -10.97
CA ALA A 202 0.60 4.51 -10.00
C ALA A 202 0.32 3.05 -10.35
N GLU A 203 -0.02 2.78 -11.62
CA GLU A 203 -0.21 1.44 -12.16
C GLU A 203 1.05 0.56 -12.00
N GLU A 204 2.26 1.12 -12.19
CA GLU A 204 3.53 0.43 -11.99
C GLU A 204 3.78 0.06 -10.52
N PHE A 205 3.41 0.92 -9.57
CA PHE A 205 3.60 0.70 -8.13
C PHE A 205 2.59 -0.32 -7.58
N GLU A 206 1.29 -0.12 -7.82
CA GLU A 206 0.22 -1.05 -7.41
C GLU A 206 0.49 -2.48 -7.90
N LYS A 207 0.86 -2.61 -9.18
CA LYS A 207 1.22 -3.90 -9.77
C LYS A 207 2.41 -4.54 -9.04
N LYS A 208 3.45 -3.77 -8.74
CA LYS A 208 4.67 -4.27 -8.08
C LYS A 208 4.40 -4.64 -6.62
N GLU A 209 3.54 -3.89 -5.92
CA GLU A 209 3.06 -4.27 -4.59
C GLU A 209 2.35 -5.63 -4.66
N HIS A 210 1.38 -5.78 -5.57
CA HIS A 210 0.63 -7.01 -5.74
C HIS A 210 1.54 -8.20 -6.11
N GLU A 211 2.54 -8.01 -6.99
CA GLU A 211 3.51 -9.05 -7.33
C GLU A 211 4.38 -9.50 -6.14
N MET A 212 4.66 -8.61 -5.18
CA MET A 212 5.53 -8.90 -4.04
C MET A 212 4.79 -9.31 -2.76
N PHE A 213 3.58 -8.80 -2.52
CA PHE A 213 2.84 -8.94 -1.26
C PHE A 213 1.38 -9.41 -1.44
N GLY A 214 0.91 -9.53 -2.70
CA GLY A 214 -0.47 -9.85 -3.08
C GLY A 214 -1.44 -8.69 -2.87
N GLU A 215 -2.73 -8.91 -3.14
CA GLU A 215 -3.83 -7.97 -2.85
C GLU A 215 -3.77 -7.44 -1.40
N ASP A 216 -3.99 -6.15 -1.15
CA ASP A 216 -3.86 -5.50 0.17
C ASP A 216 -2.43 -5.64 0.77
N GLY A 217 -1.39 -5.44 -0.05
CA GLY A 217 0.01 -5.65 0.33
C GLY A 217 0.46 -4.68 1.41
N PHE A 218 0.21 -3.38 1.22
CA PHE A 218 0.45 -2.33 2.22
C PHE A 218 -0.23 -2.67 3.56
N GLU A 219 -1.54 -2.98 3.54
CA GLU A 219 -2.35 -3.21 4.73
C GLU A 219 -1.84 -4.42 5.52
N LYS A 220 -1.43 -5.51 4.83
CA LYS A 220 -0.79 -6.68 5.47
C LYS A 220 0.49 -6.32 6.20
N ILE A 221 1.34 -5.47 5.60
CA ILE A 221 2.61 -5.03 6.19
C ILE A 221 2.35 -4.06 7.36
N ALA A 222 1.47 -3.08 7.20
CA ALA A 222 1.07 -2.16 8.26
C ALA A 222 0.45 -2.90 9.47
N ALA A 223 -0.31 -3.96 9.22
CA ALA A 223 -0.84 -4.86 10.25
C ALA A 223 0.24 -5.79 10.86
N ARG A 224 1.28 -6.18 10.10
CA ARG A 224 2.45 -6.90 10.63
C ARG A 224 3.21 -6.01 11.63
N VAL A 225 3.44 -4.74 11.30
CA VAL A 225 4.06 -3.77 12.22
C VAL A 225 3.20 -3.56 13.47
N ALA A 226 1.88 -3.42 13.34
CA ALA A 226 0.97 -3.29 14.49
C ALA A 226 1.08 -4.45 15.49
N ARG A 227 1.25 -5.68 15.01
CA ARG A 227 1.47 -6.85 15.88
C ARG A 227 2.82 -6.81 16.59
N LEU A 228 3.88 -6.31 15.93
CA LEU A 228 5.20 -6.14 16.54
C LEU A 228 5.18 -5.04 17.62
N GLU A 229 4.45 -3.94 17.39
CA GLU A 229 4.24 -2.87 18.38
C GLU A 229 3.55 -3.41 19.63
N GLN A 230 2.48 -4.19 19.46
CA GLN A 230 1.78 -4.84 20.57
C GLN A 230 2.68 -5.82 21.34
N GLN A 231 3.49 -6.62 20.65
CA GLN A 231 4.42 -7.56 21.28
C GLN A 231 5.60 -6.86 21.98
N MET A 232 6.02 -5.69 21.49
CA MET A 232 7.03 -4.83 22.13
C MET A 232 6.44 -4.03 23.31
N GLY A 233 5.11 -3.95 23.40
CA GLY A 233 4.38 -3.16 24.39
C GLY A 233 4.45 -1.66 24.10
N ILE A 234 4.28 -1.27 22.82
CA ILE A 234 4.28 0.13 22.38
C ILE A 234 3.07 0.53 21.51
N ASP A 235 2.01 -0.28 21.46
CA ASP A 235 0.80 -0.07 20.66
C ASP A 235 -0.15 1.00 21.22
N ASP A 236 -0.14 1.26 22.53
CA ASP A 236 -0.92 2.38 23.11
C ASP A 236 -0.29 3.73 22.75
N LEU A 237 -0.87 4.40 21.74
CA LEU A 237 -0.47 5.73 21.30
C LEU A 237 -0.46 6.75 22.45
N ASN A 238 -1.32 6.60 23.46
CA ASN A 238 -1.41 7.55 24.58
C ASN A 238 -0.19 7.50 25.51
N GLN A 239 0.66 6.47 25.44
CA GLN A 239 1.92 6.44 26.19
C GLN A 239 2.91 7.53 25.73
N PHE A 240 2.76 8.01 24.49
CA PHE A 240 3.60 9.05 23.89
C PHE A 240 3.10 10.47 24.19
N THR A 241 1.91 10.61 24.78
CA THR A 241 1.34 11.91 25.18
C THR A 241 2.19 12.54 26.29
N PRO A 242 2.74 13.76 26.10
CA PRO A 242 3.44 14.49 27.17
C PRO A 242 2.52 14.77 28.37
N ARG A 243 3.11 14.81 29.57
CA ARG A 243 2.42 15.09 30.84
C ARG A 243 2.89 16.41 31.44
#